data_AF-A0A962JIV2-F1
#
_entry.id   AF-A0A962JIV2-F1
#
_cell.length_a   1.000
_cell.length_b   1.000
_cell.length_c   1.000
_cell.angle_alpha   90.00
_cell.angle_beta   90.00
_cell.angle_gamma   90.00
#
_symmetry.space_group_name_H-M   'P 1'
#
loop_
_entity.id
_entity.type
_entity.pdbx_description
1 polymer ?
#
loop_
_entity_poly.entity_id
_entity_poly.type
_entity_poly.pdbx_seq_one_letter_code
_entity_poly.pdbx_strand_id
1 'polypeptide(L)'
;ANGLQAYRRINELAMRLLVKDGVLVSGSCSMHLKTEELVDVIRGASRHLDKTAQVVFIGGQGADHPIHPAIPETSYLKCVIARVLGA
;
A
#
# COMPACT_ATOMS: atom_id res chain seq x y z
N ALA A 1 16.25 4.34 0.50
CA ALA A 1 15.64 5.69 0.36
C ALA A 1 14.87 5.86 -0.94
N ASN A 2 15.48 5.58 -2.11
CA ASN A 2 14.85 5.85 -3.42
C ASN A 2 13.56 5.05 -3.70
N GLY A 3 13.49 3.78 -3.28
CA GLY A 3 12.31 2.92 -3.51
C GLY A 3 11.04 3.42 -2.82
N LEU A 4 11.13 3.81 -1.53
CA LEU A 4 9.99 4.35 -0.77
C LEU A 4 9.44 5.65 -1.39
N GLN A 5 10.32 6.51 -1.91
CA GLN A 5 9.90 7.73 -2.60
C GLN A 5 9.13 7.41 -3.90
N ALA A 6 9.58 6.40 -4.66
CA ALA A 6 8.86 5.94 -5.85
C ALA A 6 7.46 5.40 -5.49
N TYR A 7 7.36 4.60 -4.42
CA TYR A 7 6.07 4.11 -3.91
C TYR A 7 5.14 5.24 -3.48
N ARG A 8 5.66 6.25 -2.78
CA ARG A 8 4.87 7.42 -2.41
C ARG A 8 4.36 8.17 -3.63
N ARG A 9 5.25 8.47 -4.59
CA ARG A 9 4.89 9.20 -5.81
C ARG A 9 3.81 8.48 -6.62
N ILE A 10 3.90 7.17 -6.80
CA ILE A 10 2.88 6.43 -7.57
C ILE A 10 1.53 6.39 -6.84
N ASN A 11 1.53 6.25 -5.52
CA ASN A 11 0.29 6.30 -4.73
C ASN A 11 -0.35 7.70 -4.77
N GLU A 12 0.44 8.78 -4.69
CA GLU A 12 -0.08 10.15 -4.85
C GLU A 12 -0.72 10.36 -6.23
N LEU A 13 -0.07 9.90 -7.31
CA LEU A 13 -0.61 9.98 -8.66
C LEU A 13 -1.92 9.20 -8.79
N ALA A 14 -1.98 7.97 -8.26
CA ALA A 14 -3.21 7.17 -8.26
C ALA A 14 -4.34 7.87 -7.49
N MET A 15 -4.06 8.40 -6.29
CA MET A 15 -5.05 9.08 -5.45
C MET A 15 -5.61 10.37 -6.06
N ARG A 16 -4.86 11.05 -6.94
CA ARG A 16 -5.36 12.23 -7.68
C ARG A 16 -6.43 11.86 -8.71
N LEU A 17 -6.42 10.62 -9.21
CA LEU A 17 -7.41 10.13 -10.18
C LEU A 17 -8.68 9.58 -9.53
N LEU A 18 -8.66 9.33 -8.21
CA LEU A 18 -9.80 8.81 -7.49
C LEU A 18 -10.87 9.89 -7.30
N VAL A 19 -12.12 9.50 -7.61
CA VAL A 19 -13.33 10.21 -7.17
C VAL A 19 -13.45 10.20 -5.64
N LYS A 20 -14.34 11.03 -5.10
CA LYS A 20 -14.67 11.02 -3.66
C LYS A 20 -15.10 9.61 -3.23
N ASP A 21 -14.56 9.16 -2.09
CA ASP A 21 -14.77 7.83 -1.52
C ASP A 21 -14.31 6.66 -2.40
N GLY A 22 -13.47 6.95 -3.40
CA GLY A 22 -12.86 5.97 -4.28
C GLY A 22 -11.92 5.01 -3.54
N VAL A 23 -11.72 3.83 -4.12
CA VAL A 23 -10.89 2.76 -3.53
C VAL A 23 -9.53 2.73 -4.19
N LEU A 24 -8.47 2.83 -3.39
CA LEU A 24 -7.11 2.56 -3.78
C LEU A 24 -6.75 1.12 -3.42
N VAL A 25 -6.27 0.35 -4.40
CA VAL A 25 -5.62 -0.94 -4.17
C VAL A 25 -4.13 -0.75 -4.45
N SER A 26 -3.31 -0.84 -3.42
CA SER A 26 -1.86 -0.65 -3.51
C SER A 26 -1.14 -1.93 -3.12
N GLY A 27 -0.23 -2.39 -3.97
CA GLY A 27 0.51 -3.62 -3.76
C GLY A 27 2.00 -3.46 -4.02
N SER A 28 2.80 -4.33 -3.41
CA SER A 28 4.24 -4.42 -3.69
C SER A 28 4.72 -5.85 -3.53
N CYS A 29 5.58 -6.32 -4.44
CA CYS A 29 6.26 -7.61 -4.35
C CYS A 29 7.70 -7.51 -3.82
N SER A 30 8.17 -6.30 -3.48
CA SER A 30 9.55 -6.12 -3.03
C SER A 30 9.72 -6.61 -1.59
N MET A 31 10.36 -7.76 -1.39
CA MET A 31 10.58 -8.35 -0.06
C MET A 31 11.13 -7.37 0.99
N HIS A 32 11.95 -6.40 0.56
CA HIS A 32 12.56 -5.41 1.45
C HIS A 32 11.60 -4.34 1.99
N LEU A 33 10.41 -4.20 1.39
CA LEU A 33 9.37 -3.30 1.86
C LEU A 33 8.45 -4.07 2.81
N LYS A 34 8.31 -3.63 4.06
CA LYS A 34 7.37 -4.23 5.00
C LYS A 34 5.95 -3.75 4.76
N THR A 35 4.96 -4.48 5.26
CA THR A 35 3.54 -4.12 5.15
C THR A 35 3.25 -2.78 5.82
N GLU A 36 3.87 -2.52 6.98
CA GLU A 36 3.71 -1.28 7.73
C GLU A 36 4.26 -0.08 6.94
N GLU A 37 5.37 -0.27 6.22
CA GLU A 37 5.93 0.78 5.35
C GLU A 37 5.00 1.12 4.19
N LEU A 38 4.29 0.13 3.63
CA LEU A 38 3.28 0.40 2.59
C LEU A 38 2.08 1.18 3.14
N VAL A 39 1.64 0.86 4.35
CA VAL A 39 0.59 1.64 5.05
C VAL A 39 1.06 3.07 5.29
N ASP A 40 2.31 3.26 5.73
CA ASP A 40 2.91 4.59 5.93
C ASP A 40 3.06 5.38 4.63
N VAL A 41 3.41 4.70 3.53
CA VAL A 41 3.44 5.30 2.19
C VAL A 41 2.05 5.83 1.83
N ILE A 42 1.00 5.04 2.02
CA ILE A 42 -0.39 5.44 1.72
C ILE A 42 -0.81 6.61 2.61
N ARG A 43 -0.53 6.55 3.92
CA ARG A 43 -0.79 7.64 4.86
C ARG A 43 -0.08 8.94 4.46
N GLY A 44 1.19 8.84 4.07
CA GLY A 44 1.99 9.98 3.64
C GLY A 44 1.46 10.59 2.34
N ALA A 45 1.07 9.74 1.38
CA ALA A 45 0.49 10.16 0.12
C ALA A 45 -0.87 10.86 0.30
N SER A 46 -1.77 10.28 1.11
CA SER A 46 -3.09 10.87 1.36
C SER A 46 -2.96 12.22 2.06
N ARG A 47 -2.10 12.32 3.08
CA ARG A 47 -1.84 13.57 3.80
C ARG A 47 -1.28 14.66 2.88
N HIS A 48 -0.43 14.31 1.91
CA HIS A 48 0.13 15.28 0.97
C HIS A 48 -0.91 15.86 0.01
N LEU A 49 -2.03 15.14 -0.19
CA LEU A 49 -3.14 15.56 -1.05
C LEU A 49 -4.31 16.13 -0.26
N ASP A 50 -4.13 16.40 1.04
CA ASP A 50 -5.18 16.81 1.98
C ASP A 50 -6.39 15.85 1.99
N LYS A 51 -6.14 14.55 1.77
CA LYS A 51 -7.13 13.48 1.82
C LYS A 51 -6.93 12.59 3.03
N THR A 52 -8.00 11.91 3.46
CA THR A 52 -7.92 10.86 4.49
C THR A 52 -7.99 9.48 3.84
N ALA A 53 -7.09 8.57 4.22
CA ALA A 53 -7.16 7.17 3.81
C ALA A 53 -7.68 6.31 4.97
N GLN A 54 -8.73 5.54 4.71
CA GLN A 54 -9.25 4.52 5.60
C GLN A 54 -8.84 3.14 5.07
N VAL A 55 -7.96 2.44 5.78
CA VAL A 55 -7.58 1.06 5.42
C VAL A 55 -8.78 0.15 5.64
N VAL A 56 -9.19 -0.55 4.59
CA VAL A 56 -10.33 -1.50 4.63
C VAL A 56 -9.87 -2.95 4.60
N PHE A 57 -8.67 -3.21 4.07
CA PHE A 57 -8.10 -4.55 4.02
C PHE A 57 -6.57 -4.48 3.94
N ILE A 58 -5.91 -5.42 4.62
CA ILE A 58 -4.49 -5.72 4.47
C ILE A 58 -4.39 -7.21 4.19
N GLY A 59 -3.69 -7.56 3.11
CA GLY A 59 -3.44 -8.94 2.74
C GLY A 59 -2.12 -9.10 2.01
N GLY A 60 -1.95 -10.25 1.35
CA GLY A 60 -0.73 -10.61 0.65
C GLY A 60 -0.96 -11.73 -0.35
N GLN A 61 0.05 -12.58 -0.49
CA GLN A 61 0.04 -13.78 -1.33
C GLN A 61 -1.06 -14.79 -1.00
N GLY A 62 -1.56 -15.46 -2.04
CA GLY A 62 -2.59 -16.49 -1.94
C GLY A 62 -2.08 -17.82 -1.37
N ALA A 63 -3.00 -18.76 -1.16
CA ALA A 63 -2.69 -20.06 -0.58
C ALA A 63 -1.76 -20.94 -1.45
N ASP A 64 -1.69 -20.65 -2.75
CA ASP A 64 -0.75 -21.28 -3.70
C ASP A 64 0.70 -20.78 -3.53
N HIS A 65 0.91 -19.73 -2.73
CA HIS A 65 2.20 -19.13 -2.42
C HIS A 65 2.40 -19.06 -0.89
N PRO A 66 2.52 -20.20 -0.19
CA PRO A 66 2.58 -20.23 1.26
C PRO A 66 3.78 -19.47 1.82
N ILE A 67 3.58 -18.80 2.94
CA ILE A 67 4.65 -18.16 3.71
C ILE A 67 5.27 -19.20 4.62
N HIS A 68 6.58 -19.38 4.53
CA HIS A 68 7.32 -20.28 5.40
C HIS A 68 7.73 -19.54 6.69
N PRO A 69 7.29 -19.96 7.89
CA PRO A 69 7.54 -19.21 9.13
C PRO A 69 9.03 -19.01 9.46
N ALA A 70 9.89 -19.93 9.04
CA ALA A 70 11.34 -19.83 9.24
C ALA A 70 12.11 -19.13 8.10
N ILE A 71 11.44 -18.72 7.02
CA ILE A 71 12.08 -18.06 5.86
C ILE A 71 11.31 -16.76 5.59
N PRO A 72 11.61 -15.67 6.33
CA PRO A 72 10.88 -14.41 6.23
C PRO A 72 10.85 -13.83 4.81
N GLU A 73 11.84 -14.15 3.98
CA GLU A 73 11.94 -13.77 2.58
C GLU A 73 10.78 -14.31 1.72
N THR A 74 10.12 -15.40 2.15
CA THR A 74 8.93 -15.94 1.47
C THR A 74 7.70 -15.03 1.61
N SER A 75 7.67 -14.14 2.60
CA SER A 75 6.61 -13.14 2.80
C SER A 75 6.94 -11.85 2.04
N TYR A 76 6.74 -11.84 0.72
CA TYR A 76 7.18 -10.71 -0.13
C TYR A 76 6.06 -9.84 -0.69
N LEU A 77 4.85 -10.40 -0.83
CA LEU A 77 3.69 -9.71 -1.40
C LEU A 77 2.80 -9.14 -0.29
N LYS A 78 2.45 -7.87 -0.45
CA LYS A 78 1.56 -7.11 0.42
C LYS A 78 0.58 -6.39 -0.46
N CYS A 79 -0.66 -6.32 -0.01
CA CYS A 79 -1.73 -5.58 -0.63
C CYS A 79 -2.46 -4.80 0.47
N VAL A 80 -2.55 -3.49 0.31
CA VAL A 80 -3.37 -2.62 1.15
C VAL A 80 -4.48 -2.05 0.29
N ILE A 81 -5.71 -2.26 0.72
CA ILE A 81 -6.88 -1.63 0.14
C ILE A 81 -7.31 -0.52 1.09
N ALA A 82 -7.44 0.69 0.56
CA ALA A 82 -7.88 1.85 1.31
C ALA A 82 -9.01 2.58 0.58
N ARG A 83 -10.05 2.96 1.31
CA ARG A 83 -11.01 3.98 0.85
C ARG A 83 -10.38 5.35 1.06
N VAL A 84 -10.30 6.13 0.00
CA VAL A 84 -9.76 7.50 0.04
C VAL A 84 -10.92 8.47 0.12
N LEU A 85 -11.05 9.10 1.27
CA LEU A 85 -12.09 10.09 1.56
C LEU A 85 -11.73 11.41 0.85
N GLY A 86 -12.76 12.11 0.37
CA GLY A 86 -12.58 13.46 -0.19
C GLY A 86 -11.95 14.42 0.81
N ALA A 87 -11.32 15.47 0.30
CA ALA A 87 -11.05 16.67 1.10
C ALA A 87 -12.37 17.35 1.48
#